data_AF-A0A2V6MRX7-F1
#
_entry.id   AF-A0A2V6MRX7-F1
#
_cell.length_a   1.000
_cell.length_b   1.000
_cell.length_c   1.000
_cell.angle_alpha   90.00
_cell.angle_beta   90.00
_cell.angle_gamma   90.00
#
_symmetry.space_group_name_H-M   'P 1'
#
loop_
_entity.id
_entity.type
_entity.pdbx_description
1 polymer ?
#
loop_
_entity_poly.entity_id
_entity_poly.type
_entity_poly.pdbx_seq_one_letter_code
_entity_poly.pdbx_strand_id
1 'polypeptide(L)'
;MTCRNLAIVLCLVTGMLVCGKVMGQTGQTSQDVDRSQIFRSEPSIRPGEPISQGSNAFGYAAPSANDADLGVQAILKRQEQYQPFTFSASLPYYWTSNVALVPTGGVSDGVVAPAFVFAYQPRLTKTLFGEFIAAQQLFYYNRYGAFNFTSFDAIAGVVYYLPNYHNLTFRLSYDYNRLTTDEFDEFFANHSIIASADMPFRF
;
A
#
# COMPACT_ATOMS: atom_id res chain seq x y z
N MET A 1 20.99 9.53 -28.04
CA MET A 1 21.07 9.30 -26.58
C MET A 1 22.27 10.04 -26.04
N THR A 2 22.04 11.21 -25.45
CA THR A 2 23.07 12.13 -24.97
C THR A 2 23.38 11.87 -23.50
N CYS A 3 24.68 11.88 -23.14
CA CYS A 3 25.30 11.56 -21.85
C CYS A 3 24.73 12.27 -20.59
N ARG A 4 23.70 13.12 -20.72
CA ARG A 4 23.15 13.92 -19.62
C ARG A 4 22.06 13.18 -18.83
N ASN A 5 21.35 12.24 -19.45
CA ASN A 5 20.26 11.50 -18.80
C ASN A 5 20.75 10.29 -17.99
N LEU A 6 22.00 9.85 -18.18
CA LEU A 6 22.60 8.74 -17.43
C LEU A 6 23.01 9.17 -16.00
N ALA A 7 23.33 10.45 -15.79
CA ALA A 7 23.86 10.95 -14.53
C ALA A 7 22.80 11.06 -13.41
N ILE A 8 21.54 11.29 -13.76
CA ILE A 8 20.44 11.42 -12.79
C ILE A 8 19.97 10.05 -12.30
N VAL A 9 19.97 9.04 -13.18
CA VAL A 9 19.69 7.64 -12.81
C VAL A 9 20.78 7.09 -11.88
N LEU A 10 22.05 7.54 -12.03
CA LEU A 10 23.16 7.07 -11.19
C LEU A 10 23.16 7.70 -9.78
N CYS A 11 22.63 8.91 -9.60
CA CYS A 11 22.57 9.57 -8.27
C CYS A 11 21.47 8.98 -7.36
N LEU A 12 20.38 8.45 -7.92
CA LEU A 12 19.35 7.76 -7.13
C LEU A 12 19.74 6.32 -6.77
N VAL A 13 20.68 5.70 -7.48
CA VAL A 13 21.18 4.34 -7.20
C VAL A 13 22.39 4.34 -6.25
N THR A 14 23.16 5.43 -6.18
CA THR A 14 24.35 5.52 -5.29
C THR A 14 24.04 5.98 -3.86
N GLY A 15 22.80 6.42 -3.57
CA GLY A 15 22.37 6.83 -2.22
C GLY A 15 21.97 5.70 -1.25
N MET A 16 21.84 4.45 -1.72
CA MET A 16 21.39 3.30 -0.89
C MET A 16 22.45 2.19 -0.72
N LEU A 17 23.72 2.48 -1.03
CA LEU A 17 24.83 1.56 -0.78
C LEU A 17 25.68 2.03 0.42
N VAL A 18 25.05 2.12 1.60
CA VAL A 18 25.78 1.96 2.86
C VAL A 18 25.41 0.60 3.44
N CYS A 19 26.35 -0.30 3.24
CA CYS A 19 26.38 -1.67 3.71
C CYS A 19 26.24 -1.74 5.24
N GLY A 20 25.23 -2.47 5.71
CA GLY A 20 24.99 -2.76 7.12
C GLY A 20 24.46 -4.18 7.31
N LYS A 21 25.36 -5.15 7.13
CA LYS A 21 25.30 -6.57 7.58
C LYS A 21 23.99 -7.34 7.40
N VAL A 22 24.01 -8.17 6.36
CA VAL A 22 23.15 -9.36 6.19
C VAL A 22 23.40 -10.36 7.33
N MET A 23 22.34 -10.74 8.06
CA MET A 23 22.24 -12.06 8.70
C MET A 23 21.07 -12.78 8.05
N GLY A 24 21.38 -13.75 7.21
CA GLY A 24 20.39 -14.70 6.72
C GLY A 24 20.01 -15.68 7.83
N GLN A 25 18.72 -15.99 7.91
CA GLN A 25 18.27 -17.27 8.46
C GLN A 25 17.45 -17.98 7.40
N THR A 26 18.05 -19.03 6.87
CA THR A 26 17.40 -20.15 6.20
C THR A 26 16.53 -20.85 7.23
N GLY A 27 15.22 -20.96 6.97
CA GLY A 27 14.28 -21.74 7.75
C GLY A 27 13.40 -22.54 6.79
N GLN A 28 13.60 -23.86 6.80
CA GLN A 28 12.92 -24.83 5.95
C GLN A 28 11.42 -24.96 6.28
N THR A 29 10.63 -25.18 5.23
CA THR A 29 9.38 -25.96 5.15
C THR A 29 8.36 -25.87 6.29
N SER A 30 7.21 -25.27 5.97
CA SER A 30 5.90 -25.85 6.29
C SER A 30 4.98 -25.58 5.09
N GLN A 31 4.77 -26.64 4.31
CA GLN A 31 3.67 -26.74 3.35
C GLN A 31 2.35 -26.71 4.12
N ASP A 32 1.30 -26.19 3.50
CA ASP A 32 -0.10 -26.07 3.98
C ASP A 32 -0.52 -24.77 4.69
N VAL A 33 -0.07 -23.62 4.19
CA VAL A 33 -0.84 -22.37 4.31
C VAL A 33 -1.60 -22.14 3.01
N ASP A 34 -2.89 -22.51 3.05
CA ASP A 34 -4.01 -22.14 2.19
C ASP A 34 -3.70 -21.24 0.98
N ARG A 35 -3.47 -21.89 -0.17
CA ARG A 35 -3.25 -21.27 -1.49
C ARG A 35 -4.43 -20.39 -1.97
N SER A 36 -5.58 -20.40 -1.31
CA SER A 36 -6.73 -19.59 -1.72
C SER A 36 -6.62 -18.10 -1.34
N GLN A 37 -5.69 -17.72 -0.46
CA GLN A 37 -5.52 -16.30 -0.05
C GLN A 37 -4.59 -15.49 -0.95
N ILE A 38 -3.79 -16.15 -1.80
CA ILE A 38 -2.79 -15.49 -2.66
C ILE A 38 -3.42 -14.81 -3.90
N PHE A 39 -4.69 -15.12 -4.24
CA PHE A 39 -5.38 -14.55 -5.41
C PHE A 39 -6.21 -13.29 -5.13
N ARG A 40 -6.23 -12.73 -3.90
CA ARG A 40 -6.73 -11.36 -3.68
C ARG A 40 -5.58 -10.37 -3.77
N SER A 41 -5.17 -10.07 -4.98
CA SER A 41 -4.28 -8.95 -5.27
C SER A 41 -5.09 -7.65 -5.35
N GLU A 42 -5.41 -7.10 -4.18
CA GLU A 42 -5.56 -5.67 -3.95
C GLU A 42 -4.76 -5.38 -2.66
N PRO A 43 -3.96 -4.31 -2.57
CA PRO A 43 -3.35 -3.91 -1.31
C PRO A 43 -4.45 -3.32 -0.43
N SER A 44 -5.29 -4.18 0.16
CA SER A 44 -6.22 -3.75 1.18
C SER A 44 -5.43 -3.54 2.46
N ILE A 45 -4.77 -2.38 2.58
CA ILE A 45 -4.42 -1.84 3.89
C ILE A 45 -5.77 -1.52 4.53
N ARG A 46 -6.30 -2.45 5.33
CA ARG A 46 -7.46 -2.23 6.17
C ARG A 46 -6.95 -2.04 7.60
N PRO A 47 -6.82 -0.80 8.08
CA PRO A 47 -6.63 -0.55 9.50
C PRO A 47 -7.90 -1.00 10.24
N GLY A 48 -7.75 -1.81 11.30
CA GLY A 48 -8.85 -2.11 12.22
C GLY A 48 -9.51 -3.47 12.06
N GLU A 49 -8.74 -4.57 12.00
CA GLU A 49 -9.30 -5.88 12.31
C GLU A 49 -9.89 -5.86 13.75
N PRO A 50 -11.16 -6.21 13.96
CA PRO A 50 -11.80 -6.04 15.25
C PRO A 50 -11.18 -6.99 16.28
N ILE A 51 -10.70 -6.43 17.39
CA ILE A 51 -10.35 -7.20 18.59
C ILE A 51 -11.67 -7.77 19.13
N SER A 52 -11.96 -9.03 18.81
CA SER A 52 -13.07 -9.76 19.43
C SER A 52 -12.91 -9.73 20.95
N GLN A 53 -13.73 -8.92 21.62
CA GLN A 53 -13.87 -8.88 23.08
C GLN A 53 -15.03 -9.81 23.47
N GLY A 54 -14.79 -11.12 23.39
CA GLY A 54 -15.57 -12.15 24.08
C GLY A 54 -14.73 -12.74 25.22
N SER A 55 -15.41 -13.17 26.31
CA SER A 55 -14.99 -13.55 27.69
C SER A 55 -13.63 -14.24 28.01
N ASN A 56 -12.67 -14.28 27.10
CA ASN A 56 -11.32 -14.86 27.28
C ASN A 56 -10.24 -13.76 27.30
N ALA A 57 -10.46 -12.69 28.09
CA ALA A 57 -9.58 -11.52 28.16
C ALA A 57 -8.14 -11.82 28.62
N PHE A 58 -7.84 -13.06 29.02
CA PHE A 58 -6.52 -13.49 29.50
C PHE A 58 -5.89 -14.63 28.70
N GLY A 59 -6.38 -14.90 27.48
CA GLY A 59 -5.69 -15.84 26.59
C GLY A 59 -5.73 -17.28 27.09
N TYR A 60 -6.86 -17.74 27.61
CA TYR A 60 -7.14 -19.15 27.86
C TYR A 60 -8.36 -19.59 27.05
N ALA A 61 -8.40 -20.84 26.62
CA ALA A 61 -9.58 -21.41 25.95
C ALA A 61 -10.79 -21.40 26.90
N ALA A 62 -12.00 -21.31 26.34
CA ALA A 62 -13.22 -21.42 27.13
C ALA A 62 -13.32 -22.83 27.74
N PRO A 63 -13.74 -22.98 29.01
CA PRO A 63 -13.77 -24.28 29.68
C PRO A 63 -14.67 -25.27 28.94
N SER A 64 -14.12 -26.44 28.56
CA SER A 64 -14.87 -27.56 27.99
C SER A 64 -14.92 -28.74 28.98
N ALA A 65 -15.94 -29.58 28.87
CA ALA A 65 -16.15 -30.71 29.79
C ALA A 65 -14.98 -31.72 29.83
N ASN A 66 -14.11 -31.70 28.82
CA ASN A 66 -12.94 -32.58 28.72
C ASN A 66 -11.62 -31.88 29.09
N ASP A 67 -11.65 -30.63 29.60
CA ASP A 67 -10.43 -29.87 29.90
C ASP A 67 -9.59 -30.46 31.04
N ALA A 68 -10.20 -31.31 31.88
CA ALA A 68 -9.50 -32.02 32.95
C ALA A 68 -8.39 -32.97 32.43
N ASP A 69 -8.53 -33.47 31.20
CA ASP A 69 -7.54 -34.35 30.55
C ASP A 69 -6.52 -33.59 29.69
N LEU A 70 -6.80 -32.33 29.32
CA LEU A 70 -6.01 -31.57 28.35
C LEU A 70 -5.14 -30.46 28.96
N GLY A 71 -5.31 -30.17 30.25
CA GLY A 71 -4.57 -29.12 30.95
C GLY A 71 -4.97 -27.69 30.55
N VAL A 72 -4.29 -26.69 31.11
CA VAL A 72 -4.60 -25.26 30.86
C VAL A 72 -4.05 -24.84 29.50
N GLN A 73 -4.93 -24.61 28.53
CA GLN A 73 -4.55 -24.16 27.19
C GLN A 73 -4.47 -22.64 27.11
N ALA A 74 -3.27 -22.10 26.87
CA ALA A 74 -3.06 -20.67 26.65
C ALA A 74 -3.13 -20.33 25.15
N ILE A 75 -4.01 -19.40 24.78
CA ILE A 75 -4.12 -18.81 23.46
C ILE A 75 -3.02 -17.75 23.32
N LEU A 76 -1.95 -18.13 22.61
CA LEU A 76 -0.90 -17.18 22.18
C LEU A 76 -1.44 -16.25 21.10
N LYS A 77 -1.99 -15.11 21.51
CA LYS A 77 -2.34 -14.04 20.58
C LYS A 77 -1.08 -13.25 20.25
N ARG A 78 -0.65 -13.28 18.98
CA ARG A 78 0.44 -12.42 18.50
C ARG A 78 0.03 -10.97 18.77
N GLN A 79 0.84 -10.25 19.54
CA GLN A 79 0.68 -8.81 19.66
C GLN A 79 1.11 -8.19 18.33
N GLU A 80 0.16 -7.70 17.56
CA GLU A 80 0.48 -6.93 16.37
C GLU A 80 1.13 -5.62 16.80
N GLN A 81 2.40 -5.47 16.43
CA GLN A 81 3.13 -4.25 16.71
C GLN A 81 2.69 -3.18 15.71
N TYR A 82 2.25 -2.05 16.24
CA TYR A 82 1.85 -0.90 15.44
C TYR A 82 3.04 -0.38 14.62
N GLN A 83 2.91 -0.44 13.29
CA GLN A 83 3.90 0.05 12.33
C GLN A 83 3.32 1.25 11.58
N PRO A 84 3.70 2.48 11.97
CA PRO A 84 3.14 3.69 11.35
C PRO A 84 3.65 3.93 9.93
N PHE A 85 4.80 3.35 9.56
CA PHE A 85 5.45 3.62 8.28
C PHE A 85 5.33 2.42 7.36
N THR A 86 5.00 2.66 6.10
CA THR A 86 5.03 1.67 5.03
C THR A 86 5.74 2.27 3.82
N PHE A 87 6.62 1.49 3.22
CA PHE A 87 7.25 1.81 1.95
C PHE A 87 7.03 0.66 0.98
N SER A 88 6.68 0.98 -0.26
CA SER A 88 6.55 -0.01 -1.33
C SER A 88 7.16 0.51 -2.63
N ALA A 89 7.70 -0.43 -3.40
CA ALA A 89 8.22 -0.17 -4.74
C ALA A 89 7.67 -1.26 -5.67
N SER A 90 7.27 -0.89 -6.88
CA SER A 90 6.75 -1.79 -7.88
C SER A 90 7.22 -1.40 -9.28
N LEU A 91 7.27 -2.38 -10.19
CA LEU A 91 7.70 -2.20 -11.57
C LEU A 91 6.68 -2.83 -12.54
N PRO A 92 5.48 -2.25 -12.68
CA PRO A 92 4.49 -2.72 -13.63
C PRO A 92 4.94 -2.47 -15.07
N TYR A 93 4.46 -3.34 -15.96
CA TYR A 93 4.56 -3.20 -17.40
C TYR A 93 3.16 -3.25 -18.00
N TYR A 94 2.85 -2.27 -18.85
CA TYR A 94 1.59 -2.17 -19.56
C TYR A 94 1.82 -2.23 -21.06
N TRP A 95 0.77 -2.67 -21.76
CA TRP A 95 0.71 -2.60 -23.21
C TRP A 95 -0.60 -1.90 -23.60
N THR A 96 -0.51 -0.94 -24.52
CA THR A 96 -1.68 -0.26 -25.09
C THR A 96 -1.66 -0.38 -26.60
N SER A 97 -2.83 -0.54 -27.21
CA SER A 97 -3.00 -0.49 -28.66
C SER A 97 -3.13 0.94 -29.20
N ASN A 98 -3.29 1.93 -28.31
CA ASN A 98 -3.55 3.31 -28.68
C ASN A 98 -2.94 4.29 -27.66
N VAL A 99 -1.66 4.60 -27.80
CA VAL A 99 -0.95 5.55 -26.93
C VAL A 99 -1.44 6.98 -27.08
N ALA A 100 -1.82 7.39 -28.29
CA ALA A 100 -2.23 8.76 -28.59
C ALA A 100 -3.71 9.04 -28.25
N LEU A 101 -4.44 8.04 -27.73
CA LEU A 101 -5.86 8.11 -27.40
C LEU A 101 -6.73 8.64 -28.57
N VAL A 102 -6.36 8.31 -29.81
CA VAL A 102 -7.05 8.78 -31.03
C VAL A 102 -8.20 7.85 -31.44
N PRO A 103 -9.32 8.35 -31.98
CA PRO A 103 -10.46 7.51 -32.35
C PRO A 103 -10.17 6.48 -33.46
N THR A 104 -9.26 6.79 -34.38
CA THR A 104 -8.89 5.94 -35.52
C THR A 104 -7.39 6.03 -35.78
N GLY A 105 -6.80 4.93 -36.27
CA GLY A 105 -5.35 4.90 -36.56
C GLY A 105 -4.48 4.91 -35.30
N GLY A 106 -4.98 4.38 -34.18
CA GLY A 106 -4.23 4.27 -32.94
C GLY A 106 -2.92 3.49 -33.14
N VAL A 107 -1.87 3.96 -32.46
CA VAL A 107 -0.56 3.33 -32.49
C VAL A 107 -0.29 2.64 -31.16
N SER A 108 0.21 1.41 -31.22
CA SER A 108 0.50 0.63 -30.02
C SER A 108 1.81 1.05 -29.38
N ASP A 109 1.92 0.86 -28.06
CA ASP A 109 3.20 0.94 -27.37
C ASP A 109 3.20 0.12 -26.08
N GLY A 110 4.42 -0.21 -25.62
CA GLY A 110 4.65 -0.75 -24.29
C GLY A 110 5.07 0.36 -23.32
N VAL A 111 4.66 0.24 -22.07
CA VAL A 111 4.96 1.21 -21.00
C VAL A 111 5.53 0.49 -19.80
N VAL A 112 6.72 0.88 -19.37
CA VAL A 112 7.27 0.46 -18.07
C VAL A 112 6.98 1.57 -17.08
N ALA A 113 6.36 1.26 -15.95
CA ALA A 113 5.85 2.29 -15.06
C ALA A 113 6.25 2.12 -13.58
N PRO A 114 7.53 2.28 -13.22
CA PRO A 114 7.98 2.13 -11.84
C PRO A 114 7.20 3.06 -10.90
N ALA A 115 6.75 2.52 -9.77
CA ALA A 115 5.99 3.25 -8.76
C ALA A 115 6.59 3.05 -7.38
N PHE A 116 6.64 4.14 -6.61
CA PHE A 116 7.11 4.19 -5.24
C PHE A 116 6.03 4.81 -4.38
N VAL A 117 5.73 4.19 -3.25
CA VAL A 117 4.75 4.71 -2.29
C VAL A 117 5.38 4.73 -0.91
N PHE A 118 5.26 5.87 -0.25
CA PHE A 118 5.57 6.05 1.15
C PHE A 118 4.30 6.44 1.88
N ALA A 119 3.97 5.73 2.94
CA ALA A 119 2.83 6.01 3.78
C ALA A 119 3.26 6.14 5.25
N TYR A 120 2.70 7.13 5.93
CA TYR A 120 2.82 7.36 7.36
C TYR A 120 1.42 7.52 7.96
N GLN A 121 1.03 6.61 8.84
CA GLN A 121 -0.31 6.56 9.42
C GLN A 121 -0.26 6.62 10.95
N PRO A 122 0.05 7.79 11.57
CA PRO A 122 0.18 7.94 13.03
C PRO A 122 -1.12 7.67 13.77
N ARG A 123 -1.04 6.97 14.90
CA ARG A 123 -2.15 6.73 15.81
C ARG A 123 -2.29 7.93 16.73
N LEU A 124 -3.33 8.74 16.51
CA LEU A 124 -3.61 9.92 17.32
C LEU A 124 -4.36 9.53 18.62
N THR A 125 -5.34 8.63 18.49
CA THR A 125 -6.08 8.06 19.62
C THR A 125 -6.36 6.58 19.41
N LYS A 126 -7.17 5.94 20.28
CA LYS A 126 -7.51 4.53 20.09
C LYS A 126 -8.29 4.26 18.78
N THR A 127 -9.03 5.27 18.30
CA THR A 127 -9.96 5.19 17.18
C THR A 127 -9.67 6.20 16.07
N LEU A 128 -8.76 7.15 16.27
CA LEU A 128 -8.39 8.17 15.29
C LEU A 128 -6.95 7.97 14.82
N PHE A 129 -6.76 7.93 13.51
CA PHE A 129 -5.49 7.80 12.84
C PHE A 129 -5.30 8.97 11.89
N GLY A 130 -4.08 9.50 11.82
CA GLY A 130 -3.67 10.37 10.72
C GLY A 130 -3.23 9.54 9.54
N GLU A 131 -3.19 10.16 8.37
CA GLU A 131 -2.74 9.55 7.13
C GLU A 131 -1.94 10.57 6.33
N PHE A 132 -0.75 10.16 5.90
CA PHE A 132 0.09 10.90 4.97
C PHE A 132 0.65 9.91 3.97
N ILE A 133 0.35 10.08 2.70
CA ILE A 133 0.82 9.20 1.63
C ILE A 133 1.46 10.06 0.56
N ALA A 134 2.67 9.71 0.16
CA ALA A 134 3.31 10.26 -1.02
C ALA A 134 3.57 9.10 -1.99
N ALA A 135 3.06 9.22 -3.20
CA ALA A 135 3.30 8.26 -4.26
C ALA A 135 3.91 8.96 -5.48
N GLN A 136 4.87 8.29 -6.10
CA GLN A 136 5.47 8.74 -7.34
C GLN A 136 5.49 7.58 -8.33
N GLN A 137 4.91 7.80 -9.50
CA GLN A 137 4.88 6.83 -10.59
C GLN A 137 5.41 7.48 -11.86
N LEU A 138 6.39 6.84 -12.49
CA LEU A 138 6.99 7.33 -13.72
C LEU A 138 6.48 6.46 -14.85
N PHE A 139 6.11 7.04 -16.00
CA PHE A 139 5.59 6.31 -17.15
C PHE A 139 6.55 6.45 -18.32
N TYR A 140 7.26 5.38 -18.66
CA TYR A 140 8.21 5.34 -19.76
C TYR A 140 7.68 4.52 -20.92
N TYR A 141 7.40 5.20 -22.03
CA TYR A 141 7.01 4.61 -23.30
C TYR A 141 8.22 4.12 -24.08
N ASN A 142 8.10 2.95 -24.71
CA ASN A 142 9.22 2.31 -25.41
C ASN A 142 9.54 3.01 -26.74
N ARG A 143 8.53 3.30 -27.56
CA ARG A 143 8.72 3.93 -28.87
C ARG A 143 8.40 5.42 -28.86
N TYR A 144 7.38 5.83 -28.11
CA TYR A 144 6.89 7.21 -28.13
C TYR A 144 7.21 7.95 -26.83
N GLY A 145 8.51 8.19 -26.58
CA GLY A 145 8.98 8.86 -25.38
C GLY A 145 8.47 10.29 -25.16
N ALA A 146 7.91 10.94 -26.19
CA ALA A 146 7.23 12.23 -26.05
C ALA A 146 5.97 12.16 -25.16
N PHE A 147 5.43 10.97 -24.93
CA PHE A 147 4.33 10.74 -23.99
C PHE A 147 4.81 10.35 -22.60
N ASN A 148 6.12 10.36 -22.32
CA ASN A 148 6.60 10.10 -20.97
C ASN A 148 6.11 11.17 -20.02
N PHE A 149 5.64 10.73 -18.86
CA PHE A 149 5.21 11.63 -17.80
C PHE A 149 5.45 11.00 -16.43
N THR A 150 5.50 11.85 -15.42
CA THR A 150 5.55 11.44 -14.02
C THR A 150 4.26 11.89 -13.34
N SER A 151 3.64 10.97 -12.60
CA SER A 151 2.56 11.26 -11.66
C SER A 151 3.13 11.36 -10.26
N PHE A 152 2.76 12.41 -9.54
CA PHE A 152 3.03 12.59 -8.13
C PHE A 152 1.72 12.81 -7.40
N ASP A 153 1.49 12.01 -6.37
CA ASP A 153 0.31 12.05 -5.52
C ASP A 153 0.73 12.29 -4.07
N ALA A 154 0.11 13.28 -3.43
CA ALA A 154 0.30 13.58 -2.01
C ALA A 154 -1.06 13.66 -1.31
N ILE A 155 -1.30 12.70 -0.43
CA ILE A 155 -2.54 12.57 0.34
C ILE A 155 -2.24 12.88 1.80
N ALA A 156 -3.06 13.72 2.41
CA ALA A 156 -3.02 13.99 3.84
C ALA A 156 -4.45 13.94 4.41
N GLY A 157 -4.67 13.19 5.48
CA GLY A 157 -6.01 12.96 5.98
C GLY A 157 -6.08 12.38 7.39
N VAL A 158 -7.31 12.09 7.78
CA VAL A 158 -7.65 11.44 9.04
C VAL A 158 -8.65 10.32 8.79
N VAL A 159 -8.50 9.25 9.57
CA VAL A 159 -9.37 8.08 9.57
C VAL A 159 -9.90 7.87 10.98
N TYR A 160 -11.21 7.87 11.14
CA TYR A 160 -11.89 7.67 12.41
C TYR A 160 -12.71 6.38 12.39
N TYR A 161 -12.39 5.48 13.31
CA TYR A 161 -12.95 4.15 13.41
C TYR A 161 -13.96 4.05 14.58
N LEU A 162 -15.20 3.68 14.28
CA LEU A 162 -16.25 3.48 15.27
C LEU A 162 -16.58 1.99 15.43
N PRO A 163 -15.91 1.27 16.33
CA PRO A 163 -16.16 -0.16 16.53
C PRO A 163 -17.59 -0.46 16.96
N ASN A 164 -18.20 0.44 17.76
CA ASN A 164 -19.54 0.25 18.32
C ASN A 164 -20.68 0.39 17.28
N TYR A 165 -20.39 0.89 16.07
CA TYR A 165 -21.36 1.13 15.03
C TYR A 165 -21.02 0.29 13.79
N HIS A 166 -21.11 -1.04 13.90
CA HIS A 166 -20.82 -1.98 12.79
C HIS A 166 -19.43 -1.80 12.16
N ASN A 167 -18.42 -1.41 12.95
CA ASN A 167 -17.08 -1.09 12.46
C ASN A 167 -17.07 -0.01 11.37
N LEU A 168 -17.98 0.95 11.47
CA LEU A 168 -18.04 2.11 10.58
C LEU A 168 -16.72 2.88 10.63
N THR A 169 -16.20 3.22 9.46
CA THR A 169 -14.98 4.00 9.30
C THR A 169 -15.29 5.27 8.53
N PHE A 170 -14.94 6.42 9.09
CA PHE A 170 -14.97 7.69 8.37
C PHE A 170 -13.56 8.07 7.95
N ARG A 171 -13.42 8.57 6.73
CA ARG A 171 -12.16 9.11 6.22
C ARG A 171 -12.41 10.49 5.65
N LEU A 172 -11.52 11.41 5.99
CA LEU A 172 -11.45 12.73 5.38
C LEU A 172 -10.01 12.93 4.94
N SER A 173 -9.80 13.13 3.64
CA SER A 173 -8.49 13.30 3.06
C SER A 173 -8.48 14.45 2.07
N TYR A 174 -7.37 15.17 2.06
CA TYR A 174 -6.98 16.05 0.98
C TYR A 174 -6.01 15.29 0.09
N ASP A 175 -6.24 15.34 -1.22
CA ASP A 175 -5.47 14.65 -2.24
C ASP A 175 -5.01 15.64 -3.30
N TYR A 176 -3.70 15.77 -3.42
CA TYR A 176 -3.01 16.57 -4.41
C TYR A 176 -2.35 15.65 -5.45
N ASN A 177 -2.79 15.76 -6.69
CA ASN A 177 -2.20 15.07 -7.83
C ASN A 177 -1.51 16.08 -8.75
N ARG A 178 -0.31 15.74 -9.22
CA ARG A 178 0.43 16.52 -10.21
C ARG A 178 1.00 15.61 -11.28
N LEU A 179 0.87 16.01 -12.54
CA LEU A 179 1.53 15.37 -13.67
C LEU A 179 2.58 16.31 -14.27
N THR A 180 3.78 15.79 -14.49
CA THR A 180 4.90 16.51 -15.10
C THR A 180 5.48 15.75 -16.28
N THR A 181 6.07 16.46 -17.24
CA THR A 181 6.85 15.83 -18.33
C THR A 181 8.19 15.28 -17.80
N ASP A 182 8.96 14.62 -18.67
CA ASP A 182 10.34 14.20 -18.36
C ASP A 182 11.27 15.39 -18.06
N GLU A 183 10.95 16.59 -18.55
CA GLU A 183 11.63 17.85 -18.24
C GLU A 183 11.19 18.48 -16.91
N PHE A 184 10.28 17.84 -16.17
CA PHE A 184 9.63 18.34 -14.96
C PHE A 184 8.73 19.57 -15.17
N ASP A 185 8.30 19.80 -16.41
CA ASP A 185 7.30 20.83 -16.69
C ASP A 185 5.92 20.34 -16.25
N GLU A 186 5.27 21.10 -15.37
CA GLU A 186 3.91 20.80 -14.90
C GLU A 186 2.90 21.11 -16.00
N PHE A 187 2.11 20.11 -16.38
CA PHE A 187 1.01 20.29 -17.34
C PHE A 187 -0.36 20.01 -16.72
N PHE A 188 -0.41 19.41 -15.52
CA PHE A 188 -1.64 19.17 -14.79
C PHE A 188 -1.37 19.18 -13.28
N ALA A 189 -2.26 19.83 -12.54
CA ALA A 189 -2.33 19.77 -11.09
C ALA A 189 -3.78 19.79 -10.65
N ASN A 190 -4.11 18.97 -9.65
CA ASN A 190 -5.45 18.85 -9.10
C ASN A 190 -5.42 18.81 -7.58
N HIS A 191 -6.44 19.41 -6.98
CA HIS A 191 -6.64 19.48 -5.54
C HIS A 191 -8.04 18.98 -5.23
N SER A 192 -8.15 17.93 -4.42
CA SER A 192 -9.43 17.36 -4.05
C SER A 192 -9.53 17.15 -2.55
N ILE A 193 -10.75 17.29 -2.03
CA ILE A 193 -11.09 16.93 -0.66
C ILE A 193 -12.12 15.82 -0.75
N ILE A 194 -11.80 14.70 -0.15
CA ILE A 194 -12.57 13.46 -0.23
C ILE A 194 -13.03 13.13 1.19
N ALA A 195 -14.34 12.97 1.35
CA ALA A 195 -14.95 12.46 2.57
C ALA A 195 -15.67 11.15 2.25
N SER A 196 -15.34 10.07 2.95
CA SER A 196 -15.96 8.76 2.79
C SER A 196 -16.39 8.14 4.11
N ALA A 197 -17.37 7.25 4.03
CA ALA A 197 -17.90 6.47 5.14
C ALA A 197 -18.07 5.02 4.69
N ASP A 198 -17.29 4.11 5.28
CA ASP A 198 -17.24 2.70 4.90
C ASP A 198 -17.81 1.82 6.01
N MET A 199 -18.81 1.00 5.69
CA MET A 199 -19.44 0.07 6.62
C MET A 199 -19.44 -1.35 6.06
N PRO A 200 -18.70 -2.29 6.67
CA PRO A 200 -18.68 -3.68 6.22
C PRO A 200 -19.91 -4.44 6.74
N PHE A 201 -20.66 -5.05 5.82
CA PHE A 201 -21.75 -5.98 6.15
C PHE A 201 -21.27 -7.42 5.99
N ARG A 202 -21.66 -8.28 6.94
CA ARG A 202 -21.50 -9.73 6.82
C ARG A 202 -22.89 -10.29 6.50
N PHE A 203 -23.01 -11.00 5.38
CA PHE A 203 -24.19 -11.76 5.00
C PHE A 203 -24.01 -13.23 5.38
#